data_AF-J7H2N3-F1
#
_entry.id   AF-J7H2N3-F1
#
_cell.length_a   1.000
_cell.length_b   1.000
_cell.length_c   1.000
_cell.angle_alpha   90.00
_cell.angle_beta   90.00
_cell.angle_gamma   90.00
#
_symmetry.space_group_name_H-M   'P 1'
#
loop_
_entity.id
_entity.type
_entity.pdbx_description
1 polymer ?
#
loop_
_entity_poly.entity_id
_entity_poly.type
_entity_poly.pdbx_seq_one_letter_code
_entity_poly.pdbx_strand_id
1 'polypeptide(L)'
;LLHCWHDTRSRPSQLTAGFYNTDGRDGYEDVAKIFAKHSCTMIIPGMDLTDGEQPQGVRSCPQSLLSQVMGTCKRHGVKVAGENSSLVRVGTAGFTKIKENVLAEKSTLDSFTYHRMGAEFFSPDHWPLFTEFIRSMAQPEMEKDDIPSNLERLSLSINSVPGNDRELQSA
;
A
#
# COMPACT_ATOMS: atom_id res chain seq x y z
N LEU A 1 -8.74 8.34 -3.14
CA LEU A 1 -7.60 9.22 -3.51
C LEU A 1 -7.78 9.65 -4.96
N LEU A 2 -7.83 10.95 -5.26
CA LEU A 2 -8.09 11.45 -6.62
C LEU A 2 -6.78 11.69 -7.38
N HIS A 3 -6.09 10.60 -7.71
CA HIS A 3 -4.74 10.62 -8.27
C HIS A 3 -4.70 10.82 -9.79
N CYS A 4 -5.79 10.53 -10.51
CA CYS A 4 -5.88 10.81 -11.95
C CYS A 4 -5.75 12.31 -12.21
N TRP A 5 -4.94 12.67 -13.20
CA TRP A 5 -4.61 14.03 -13.58
C TRP A 5 -3.89 14.85 -12.50
N HIS A 6 -3.32 14.20 -11.48
CA HIS A 6 -2.59 14.89 -10.40
C HIS A 6 -1.34 15.60 -10.91
N ASP A 7 -0.64 15.03 -11.89
CA ASP A 7 0.55 15.62 -12.52
C ASP A 7 0.22 16.74 -13.54
N THR A 8 -1.01 17.24 -13.54
CA THR A 8 -1.37 18.42 -14.33
C THR A 8 -1.41 19.67 -13.46
N ARG A 9 -1.12 20.83 -14.04
CA ARG A 9 -1.22 22.12 -13.33
C ARG A 9 -2.64 22.38 -12.80
N SER A 10 -3.65 21.96 -13.55
CA SER A 10 -5.06 22.21 -13.25
C SER A 10 -5.68 21.17 -12.30
N ARG A 11 -5.06 20.01 -12.08
CA ARG A 11 -5.55 18.93 -11.19
C ARG A 11 -7.08 18.70 -11.26
N PRO A 12 -7.66 18.51 -12.47
CA PRO A 12 -9.10 18.63 -12.71
C PRO A 12 -9.94 17.68 -11.86
N SER A 13 -9.53 16.42 -11.68
CA SER A 13 -10.27 15.44 -10.84
C SER A 13 -10.48 15.93 -9.40
N GLN A 14 -9.47 16.62 -8.86
CA GLN A 14 -9.50 17.13 -7.49
C GLN A 14 -10.41 18.36 -7.42
N LEU A 15 -10.26 19.30 -8.37
CA LEU A 15 -11.11 20.48 -8.46
C LEU A 15 -12.59 20.13 -8.58
N THR A 16 -12.94 19.20 -9.48
CA THR A 16 -14.33 18.78 -9.71
C THR A 16 -14.93 18.05 -8.51
N ALA A 17 -14.10 17.41 -7.68
CA ALA A 17 -14.52 16.78 -6.44
C ALA A 17 -14.61 17.76 -5.25
N GLY A 18 -14.26 19.03 -5.45
CA GLY A 18 -14.32 20.08 -4.42
C GLY A 18 -13.00 20.32 -3.69
N PHE A 19 -11.92 19.61 -4.03
CA PHE A 19 -10.59 19.89 -3.50
C PHE A 19 -9.90 20.94 -4.37
N TYR A 20 -9.87 22.19 -3.90
CA TYR A 20 -9.17 23.27 -4.61
C TYR A 20 -7.64 23.15 -4.43
N ASN A 21 -7.08 22.08 -5.00
CA ASN A 21 -5.67 21.75 -4.99
C ASN A 21 -5.01 22.15 -6.32
N THR A 22 -3.94 22.94 -6.28
CA THR A 22 -3.20 23.40 -7.48
C THR A 22 -1.69 23.43 -7.19
N ASP A 23 -0.87 23.72 -8.18
CA ASP A 23 0.60 23.77 -8.05
C ASP A 23 1.11 24.75 -6.97
N GLY A 24 0.35 25.82 -6.67
CA GLY A 24 0.69 26.81 -5.65
C GLY A 24 -0.20 26.78 -4.39
N ARG A 25 -1.14 25.83 -4.31
CA ARG A 25 -2.10 25.76 -3.19
C ARG A 25 -2.35 24.32 -2.81
N ASP A 26 -2.06 24.00 -1.55
CA ASP A 26 -2.47 22.74 -0.97
C ASP A 26 -3.98 22.75 -0.65
N GLY A 27 -4.75 22.01 -1.43
CA GLY A 27 -6.20 21.89 -1.28
C GLY A 27 -6.66 21.07 -0.07
N TYR A 28 -5.74 20.39 0.63
CA TYR A 28 -6.05 19.57 1.82
C TYR A 28 -5.81 20.31 3.14
N GLU A 29 -5.16 21.48 3.09
CA GLU A 29 -4.79 22.29 4.25
C GLU A 29 -6.00 22.62 5.14
N ASP A 30 -7.07 23.15 4.54
CA ASP A 30 -8.25 23.59 5.28
C ASP A 30 -9.05 22.39 5.82
N VAL A 31 -9.03 21.26 5.10
CA VAL A 31 -9.62 19.99 5.56
C VAL A 31 -8.86 19.47 6.79
N ALA A 32 -7.53 19.43 6.73
CA ALA A 32 -6.70 19.00 7.85
C ALA A 32 -6.90 19.86 9.10
N LYS A 33 -7.02 21.19 8.96
CA LYS A 33 -7.33 22.09 10.08
C LYS A 33 -8.66 21.76 10.75
N ILE A 34 -9.70 21.43 9.97
CA ILE A 34 -11.01 21.02 10.51
C ILE A 34 -10.88 19.70 11.27
N PHE A 35 -10.17 18.72 10.72
CA PHE A 35 -9.94 17.44 11.38
C PHE A 35 -9.17 17.61 12.69
N ALA A 36 -8.12 18.43 12.68
CA ALA A 36 -7.34 18.75 13.88
C ALA A 36 -8.21 19.44 14.95
N LYS A 37 -9.03 20.41 14.56
CA LYS A 37 -9.95 21.12 15.46
C LYS A 37 -10.92 20.18 16.18
N HIS A 38 -11.34 19.11 15.53
CA HIS A 38 -12.30 18.14 16.06
C HIS A 38 -11.67 16.82 16.51
N SER A 39 -10.34 16.74 16.56
CA SER A 39 -9.59 15.52 16.92
C SER A 39 -10.01 14.30 16.09
N CYS A 40 -10.37 14.50 14.83
CA CYS A 40 -10.77 13.44 13.91
C CYS A 40 -9.55 12.80 13.24
N THR A 41 -9.57 11.48 13.10
CA THR A 41 -8.62 10.74 12.25
C THR A 41 -9.03 10.85 10.80
N MET A 42 -8.08 11.14 9.90
CA MET A 42 -8.31 11.12 8.46
C MET A 42 -8.02 9.74 7.89
N ILE A 43 -9.00 9.16 7.19
CA ILE A 43 -8.84 7.88 6.50
C ILE A 43 -8.41 8.16 5.05
N ILE A 44 -7.25 7.64 4.66
CA ILE A 44 -6.67 7.85 3.34
C ILE A 44 -6.58 6.52 2.59
N PRO A 45 -7.38 6.32 1.52
CA PRO A 45 -7.29 5.12 0.69
C PRO A 45 -6.14 5.22 -0.32
N GLY A 46 -5.73 4.09 -0.87
CA GLY A 46 -4.72 4.00 -1.93
C GLY A 46 -3.29 3.80 -1.44
N MET A 47 -3.11 3.26 -0.24
CA MET A 47 -1.79 2.90 0.31
C MET A 47 -1.08 1.78 -0.47
N ASP A 48 -1.79 1.09 -1.36
CA ASP A 48 -1.34 0.05 -2.28
C ASP A 48 -0.95 0.59 -3.66
N LEU A 49 -1.25 1.84 -3.99
CA LEU A 49 -1.06 2.38 -5.33
C LEU A 49 0.40 2.77 -5.59
N THR A 50 0.92 2.33 -6.74
CA THR A 50 2.19 2.79 -7.30
C THR A 50 1.95 3.63 -8.55
N ASP A 51 2.84 4.57 -8.83
CA ASP A 51 2.76 5.42 -10.04
C ASP A 51 2.94 4.59 -11.32
N GLY A 52 3.80 3.56 -11.28
CA GLY A 52 4.13 2.71 -12.43
C GLY A 52 3.00 1.79 -12.91
N GLU A 53 2.05 1.46 -12.04
CA GLU A 53 0.89 0.61 -12.37
C GLU A 53 -0.32 1.41 -12.89
N GLN A 54 -0.19 2.73 -13.00
CA GLN A 54 -1.27 3.59 -13.46
C GLN A 54 -1.34 3.62 -14.99
N PRO A 55 -2.55 3.70 -15.58
CA PRO A 55 -2.69 3.77 -17.03
C PRO A 55 -1.91 4.94 -17.63
N GLN A 56 -1.24 4.69 -18.75
CA GLN A 56 -0.62 5.76 -19.51
C GLN A 56 -1.69 6.71 -20.06
N GLY A 57 -1.42 8.02 -20.04
CA GLY A 57 -2.31 9.05 -20.58
C GLY A 57 -3.21 9.75 -19.57
N VAL A 58 -3.40 9.22 -18.35
CA VAL A 58 -4.19 9.90 -17.30
C VAL A 58 -3.35 10.73 -16.33
N ARG A 59 -2.04 10.88 -16.57
CA ARG A 59 -1.09 11.70 -15.77
C ARG A 59 -1.29 11.52 -14.27
N SER A 60 -1.32 10.26 -13.87
CA SER A 60 -1.68 9.83 -12.52
C SER A 60 -0.43 9.71 -11.65
N CYS A 61 -0.44 10.34 -10.47
CA CYS A 61 0.65 10.29 -9.50
C CYS A 61 0.14 10.06 -8.07
N PRO A 62 -0.36 8.85 -7.75
CA PRO A 62 -0.84 8.52 -6.41
C PRO A 62 0.21 8.69 -5.32
N GLN A 63 1.50 8.39 -5.57
CA GLN A 63 2.54 8.46 -4.54
C GLN A 63 2.86 9.90 -4.13
N SER A 64 2.94 10.80 -5.12
CA SER A 64 3.12 12.24 -4.88
C SER A 64 1.92 12.82 -4.12
N LEU A 65 0.70 12.47 -4.55
CA LEU A 65 -0.52 12.91 -3.88
C LEU A 65 -0.62 12.38 -2.44
N LEU A 66 -0.32 11.09 -2.21
CA LEU A 66 -0.32 10.51 -0.88
C LEU A 66 0.68 11.25 0.03
N SER A 67 1.89 11.50 -0.48
CA SER A 67 2.93 12.25 0.25
C SER A 67 2.48 13.67 0.60
N GLN A 68 1.78 14.36 -0.31
CA GLN A 68 1.19 15.67 -0.05
C GLN A 68 0.19 15.60 1.12
N VAL A 69 -0.80 14.70 1.04
CA VAL A 69 -1.85 14.61 2.07
C VAL A 69 -1.27 14.21 3.42
N MET A 70 -0.39 13.20 3.46
CA MET A 70 0.31 12.76 4.68
C MET A 70 1.13 13.90 5.30
N GLY A 71 1.88 14.64 4.49
CA GLY A 71 2.66 15.80 4.94
C GLY A 71 1.78 16.89 5.53
N THR A 72 0.60 17.12 4.96
CA THR A 72 -0.35 18.12 5.46
C THR A 72 -1.03 17.67 6.75
N CYS A 73 -1.44 16.41 6.86
CA CYS A 73 -1.91 15.85 8.13
C CYS A 73 -0.84 15.98 9.23
N LYS A 74 0.41 15.65 8.92
CA LYS A 74 1.55 15.79 9.84
C LYS A 74 1.73 17.22 10.33
N ARG A 75 1.71 18.21 9.43
CA ARG A 75 1.87 19.63 9.79
C ARG A 75 0.78 20.13 10.75
N HIS A 76 -0.43 19.58 10.65
CA HIS A 76 -1.58 19.96 11.50
C HIS A 76 -1.81 19.00 12.68
N GLY A 77 -0.95 18.01 12.89
CA GLY A 77 -1.10 17.03 13.96
C GLY A 77 -2.34 16.13 13.81
N VAL A 78 -2.83 15.94 12.59
CA VAL A 78 -3.96 15.06 12.28
C VAL A 78 -3.49 13.62 12.23
N LYS A 79 -4.16 12.76 13.01
CA LYS A 79 -3.97 11.31 12.96
C LYS A 79 -4.43 10.76 11.62
N VAL A 80 -3.70 9.79 11.08
CA VAL A 80 -4.04 9.18 9.80
C VAL A 80 -4.31 7.69 9.96
N ALA A 81 -5.35 7.19 9.30
CA ALA A 81 -5.54 5.77 9.05
C ALA A 81 -5.47 5.50 7.54
N GLY A 82 -4.90 4.36 7.16
CA GLY A 82 -4.77 3.97 5.75
C GLY A 82 -5.76 2.92 5.31
N GLU A 83 -6.09 2.93 4.02
CA GLU A 83 -6.82 1.85 3.35
C GLU A 83 -6.19 1.52 1.99
N ASN A 84 -6.43 0.31 1.48
CA ASN A 84 -6.14 0.00 0.08
C ASN A 84 -7.22 0.61 -0.85
N SER A 85 -6.89 0.76 -2.13
CA SER A 85 -7.78 1.34 -3.15
C SER A 85 -8.83 0.35 -3.62
N SER A 86 -8.43 -0.88 -3.97
CA SER A 86 -9.33 -1.92 -4.48
C SER A 86 -8.68 -3.31 -4.38
N LEU A 87 -9.48 -4.36 -4.12
CA LEU A 87 -9.01 -5.76 -4.08
C LEU A 87 -8.36 -6.21 -5.38
N VAL A 88 -8.95 -5.84 -6.53
CA VAL A 88 -8.56 -6.31 -7.87
C VAL A 88 -7.13 -5.88 -8.23
N ARG A 89 -6.54 -4.93 -7.50
CA ARG A 89 -5.19 -4.41 -7.75
C ARG A 89 -4.16 -4.81 -6.70
N VAL A 90 -4.55 -5.49 -5.63
CA VAL A 90 -3.60 -5.92 -4.60
C VAL A 90 -2.95 -7.24 -5.03
N GLY A 91 -2.00 -7.14 -5.96
CA GLY A 91 -0.99 -8.17 -6.17
C GLY A 91 0.11 -8.09 -5.11
N THR A 92 1.18 -8.86 -5.31
CA THR A 92 2.39 -8.80 -4.45
C THR A 92 2.97 -7.38 -4.35
N ALA A 93 3.01 -6.64 -5.47
CA ALA A 93 3.48 -5.26 -5.49
C ALA A 93 2.65 -4.31 -4.60
N GLY A 94 1.33 -4.48 -4.59
CA GLY A 94 0.43 -3.69 -3.74
C GLY A 94 0.67 -3.96 -2.25
N PHE A 95 0.88 -5.22 -1.85
CA PHE A 95 1.22 -5.57 -0.46
C PHE A 95 2.57 -5.01 -0.02
N THR A 96 3.59 -5.12 -0.87
CA THR A 96 4.89 -4.48 -0.62
C THR A 96 4.70 -2.97 -0.45
N LYS A 97 3.87 -2.33 -1.28
CA LYS A 97 3.64 -0.90 -1.19
C LYS A 97 2.90 -0.48 0.09
N ILE A 98 1.90 -1.26 0.50
CA ILE A 98 1.24 -1.05 1.80
C ILE A 98 2.27 -1.15 2.93
N LYS A 99 3.11 -2.19 2.92
CA LYS A 99 4.15 -2.39 3.94
C LYS A 99 5.10 -1.19 4.02
N GLU A 100 5.61 -0.72 2.89
CA GLU A 100 6.46 0.47 2.81
C GLU A 100 5.78 1.71 3.43
N ASN A 101 4.51 1.96 3.07
CA ASN A 101 3.79 3.14 3.54
C ASN A 101 3.42 3.06 5.03
N VAL A 102 3.12 1.86 5.54
CA VAL A 102 2.78 1.63 6.95
C VAL A 102 4.03 1.67 7.83
N LEU A 103 5.13 1.04 7.41
CA LEU A 103 6.36 0.91 8.19
C LEU A 103 7.39 2.02 7.97
N ALA A 104 7.12 2.99 7.08
CA ALA A 104 8.03 4.10 6.87
C ALA A 104 8.36 4.81 8.20
N GLU A 105 9.64 5.03 8.48
CA GLU A 105 10.13 5.62 9.76
C GLU A 105 9.44 6.94 10.16
N LYS A 106 8.98 7.69 9.16
CA LYS A 106 8.33 9.00 9.34
C LYS A 106 6.82 8.97 9.14
N SER A 107 6.24 7.78 9.04
CA SER A 107 4.81 7.58 8.82
C SER A 107 4.01 8.16 9.99
N THR A 108 2.95 8.90 9.67
CA THR A 108 1.97 9.40 10.65
C THR A 108 0.74 8.50 10.72
N LEU A 109 0.89 7.26 10.28
CA LEU A 109 -0.19 6.31 10.15
C LEU A 109 -0.40 5.57 11.47
N ASP A 110 -1.56 5.77 12.08
CA ASP A 110 -1.96 5.15 13.35
C ASP A 110 -2.51 3.74 13.15
N SER A 111 -3.17 3.49 12.02
CA SER A 111 -3.81 2.20 11.73
C SER A 111 -4.01 1.99 10.24
N PHE A 112 -4.20 0.73 9.84
CA PHE A 112 -4.51 0.36 8.46
C PHE A 112 -5.73 -0.56 8.44
N THR A 113 -6.68 -0.30 7.54
CA THR A 113 -7.87 -1.12 7.31
C THR A 113 -7.83 -1.69 5.90
N TYR A 114 -7.84 -3.03 5.81
CA TYR A 114 -7.86 -3.72 4.53
C TYR A 114 -9.31 -3.91 4.04
N HIS A 115 -9.64 -3.30 2.90
CA HIS A 115 -10.94 -3.34 2.23
C HIS A 115 -10.90 -4.28 1.00
N ARG A 116 -11.76 -5.29 0.86
CA ARG A 116 -12.84 -5.74 1.75
C ARG A 116 -12.86 -7.26 1.82
N MET A 117 -13.28 -7.82 2.94
CA MET A 117 -13.62 -9.25 3.00
C MET A 117 -14.72 -9.60 1.98
N GLY A 118 -14.54 -10.70 1.26
CA GLY A 118 -15.46 -11.16 0.23
C GLY A 118 -14.96 -12.43 -0.44
N ALA A 119 -15.73 -12.99 -1.38
CA ALA A 119 -15.35 -14.21 -2.08
C ALA A 119 -13.99 -14.08 -2.80
N GLU A 120 -13.72 -12.91 -3.39
CA GLU A 120 -12.44 -12.60 -4.05
C GLU A 120 -11.27 -12.56 -3.06
N PHE A 121 -11.48 -11.98 -1.88
CA PHE A 121 -10.45 -11.90 -0.83
C PHE A 121 -10.02 -13.28 -0.34
N PHE A 122 -10.98 -14.21 -0.20
CA PHE A 122 -10.74 -15.60 0.20
C PHE A 122 -10.43 -16.53 -0.98
N SER A 123 -10.20 -15.99 -2.18
CA SER A 123 -9.83 -16.82 -3.33
C SER A 123 -8.49 -17.53 -3.10
N PRO A 124 -8.27 -18.70 -3.74
CA PRO A 124 -6.99 -19.39 -3.68
C PRO A 124 -5.81 -18.55 -4.18
N ASP A 125 -6.07 -17.57 -5.06
CA ASP A 125 -5.04 -16.71 -5.63
C ASP A 125 -4.65 -15.55 -4.69
N HIS A 126 -5.62 -15.03 -3.92
CA HIS A 126 -5.40 -13.84 -3.08
C HIS A 126 -5.10 -14.18 -1.61
N TRP A 127 -5.82 -15.13 -1.00
CA TRP A 127 -5.70 -15.41 0.43
C TRP A 127 -4.29 -15.79 0.88
N PRO A 128 -3.54 -16.65 0.15
CA PRO A 128 -2.15 -16.95 0.52
C PRO A 128 -1.26 -15.71 0.56
N LEU A 129 -1.37 -14.83 -0.44
CA LEU A 129 -0.61 -13.57 -0.52
C LEU A 129 -0.92 -12.64 0.65
N PHE A 130 -2.20 -12.49 1.01
CA PHE A 130 -2.60 -11.71 2.16
C PHE A 130 -2.02 -12.26 3.47
N THR A 131 -2.07 -13.59 3.67
CA THR A 131 -1.50 -14.19 4.89
C THR A 131 0.01 -14.02 4.99
N GLU A 132 0.72 -14.09 3.86
CA GLU A 132 2.16 -13.82 3.80
C GLU A 132 2.47 -12.35 4.09
N PHE A 133 1.71 -11.43 3.52
CA PHE A 133 1.79 -10.01 3.82
C PHE A 133 1.67 -9.75 5.33
N ILE A 134 0.64 -10.29 5.99
CA ILE A 134 0.46 -10.11 7.45
C ILE A 134 1.62 -10.71 8.25
N ARG A 135 2.15 -11.89 7.86
CA ARG A 135 3.34 -12.47 8.50
C ARG A 135 4.55 -11.54 8.35
N SER A 136 4.75 -10.96 7.16
CA SER A 136 5.87 -10.05 6.87
C SER A 136 5.78 -8.71 7.63
N MET A 137 4.58 -8.32 8.08
CA MET A 137 4.37 -7.14 8.93
C MET A 137 4.72 -7.39 10.40
N ALA A 138 4.59 -8.65 10.86
CA ALA A 138 4.87 -9.05 12.23
C ALA A 138 6.34 -9.40 12.49
N GLN A 139 7.10 -9.67 11.43
CA GLN A 139 8.52 -9.96 11.51
C GLN A 139 9.30 -8.70 11.15
N PRO A 140 10.19 -8.20 12.03
CA PRO A 140 11.23 -7.27 11.59
C PRO A 140 12.02 -7.98 10.49
N GLU A 141 12.21 -7.33 9.35
CA GLU A 141 13.18 -7.81 8.37
C GLU A 141 14.54 -7.83 9.07
N MET A 142 15.02 -9.03 9.39
CA MET A 142 16.40 -9.18 9.85
C MET A 142 17.29 -8.72 8.69
N GLU A 143 18.20 -7.78 8.96
CA GLU A 143 19.24 -7.45 8.01
C GLU A 143 19.97 -8.75 7.63
N LYS A 144 20.36 -8.90 6.36
CA LYS A 144 21.02 -10.14 5.88
C LYS A 144 22.23 -10.54 6.73
N ASP A 145 22.87 -9.56 7.36
CA ASP A 145 24.04 -9.75 8.22
C ASP A 145 23.68 -10.30 9.61
N ASP A 146 22.41 -10.21 10.02
CA ASP A 146 21.89 -10.73 11.29
C ASP A 146 21.31 -12.15 11.16
N ILE A 147 21.22 -12.70 9.95
CA ILE A 147 20.74 -14.07 9.72
C ILE A 147 21.83 -15.04 10.20
N PRO A 148 21.59 -15.84 11.25
CA PRO A 148 22.57 -16.83 11.66
C PRO A 148 22.74 -17.85 10.53
N SER A 149 23.98 -18.19 10.19
CA SER A 149 24.35 -19.00 9.01
C SER A 149 23.69 -20.38 8.90
N ASN A 150 23.01 -20.84 9.95
CA ASN A 150 22.22 -22.06 9.97
C ASN A 150 20.82 -21.90 9.32
N LEU A 151 20.25 -20.70 9.28
CA LEU A 151 18.92 -20.44 8.72
C LEU A 151 18.95 -20.24 7.19
N GLU A 152 20.07 -19.75 6.64
CA GLU A 152 20.32 -19.75 5.19
C GLU A 152 20.36 -21.18 4.61
N ARG A 153 20.90 -22.16 5.35
CA ARG A 153 20.92 -23.56 4.88
C ARG A 153 19.54 -24.21 4.83
N LEU A 154 18.64 -23.82 5.75
CA LEU A 154 17.27 -24.35 5.80
C LEU A 154 16.41 -23.78 4.66
N SER A 155 16.58 -22.49 4.33
CA SER A 155 15.88 -21.87 3.19
C SER A 155 16.34 -22.40 1.84
N LEU A 156 17.64 -22.70 1.68
CA LEU A 156 18.17 -23.35 0.47
C LEU A 156 17.71 -24.81 0.32
N SER A 157 17.49 -25.53 1.42
CA SER A 157 17.05 -26.94 1.40
C SER A 157 15.57 -27.12 1.06
N ILE A 158 14.72 -26.11 1.30
CA ILE A 158 13.31 -26.13 0.90
C ILE A 158 13.15 -25.96 -0.62
N ASN A 159 14.11 -25.31 -1.28
CA ASN A 159 14.10 -25.04 -2.72
C ASN A 159 14.66 -26.17 -3.58
N SER A 160 15.19 -27.24 -2.99
CA SER A 160 15.62 -28.44 -3.74
C SER A 160 14.51 -29.50 -3.76
N VAL A 161 13.64 -29.42 -4.76
CA VAL A 161 12.70 -30.51 -5.08
C VAL A 161 13.49 -31.74 -5.55
N PRO A 162 13.31 -32.94 -4.96
CA PRO A 162 13.85 -34.17 -5.55
C PRO A 162 13.01 -34.56 -6.76
N GLY A 163 13.68 -34.85 -7.87
CA GLY A 163 13.09 -35.15 -9.17
C GLY A 163 12.17 -36.37 -9.20
N ASN A 164 11.31 -36.35 -10.22
CA ASN A 164 10.45 -37.42 -10.72
C ASN A 164 11.09 -38.82 -10.62
N ASP A 165 10.32 -39.78 -10.10
CA ASP A 165 10.33 -41.16 -10.58
C ASP A 165 9.00 -41.83 -10.23
N ARG A 166 8.07 -41.85 -11.19
CA ARG A 166 6.97 -42.83 -11.24
C ARG A 166 6.64 -43.14 -12.70
N GLU A 167 7.44 -44.02 -13.31
CA GLU A 167 7.01 -44.82 -14.46
C GLU A 167 6.35 -46.13 -13.98
N LEU A 168 5.16 -46.40 -14.55
CA LEU A 168 4.55 -47.68 -14.96
C LEU A 168 4.46 -48.83 -13.91
N GLN A 169 3.30 -49.50 -13.76
CA GLN A 169 2.76 -50.38 -14.79
C GLN A 169 1.23 -50.59 -14.71
N SER A 170 0.65 -50.73 -15.89
CA SER A 170 -0.64 -51.34 -16.21
C SER A 170 -0.54 -52.88 -16.20
N ALA A 171 -1.51 -53.55 -15.59
CA ALA A 171 -2.18 -54.78 -16.05
C ALA A 171 -3.33 -55.11 -15.09
#